data_AF-A0A816C7N2-F1
#
_entry.id   AF-A0A816C7N2-F1
#
_cell.length_a   1.000
_cell.length_b   1.000
_cell.length_c   1.000
_cell.angle_alpha   90.00
_cell.angle_beta   90.00
_cell.angle_gamma   90.00
#
_symmetry.space_group_name_H-M   'P 1'
#
loop_
_entity.id
_entity.type
_entity.pdbx_description
1 polymer ?
#
loop_
_entity_poly.entity_id
_entity_poly.type
_entity_poly.pdbx_seq_one_letter_code
_entity_poly.pdbx_strand_id
1 'polypeptide(L)' 'MEQEKKLNEFYGTSNQKWDLIYRGSRDGFDSNAFHTRCDNQGSTMTVVRSTNNYLFGGYASVGWTSA' A
#
# COMPACT_ATOMS: atom_id res chain seq x y z
N MET A 1 9.23 1.21 -12.72
CA MET A 1 10.48 2.02 -12.80
C MET A 1 10.31 3.37 -12.12
N GLU A 2 9.59 4.35 -12.68
CA GLU A 2 9.52 5.70 -12.07
C GLU A 2 8.74 5.76 -10.74
N GLN A 3 7.59 5.10 -10.65
CA GLN A 3 6.77 5.11 -9.42
C GLN A 3 7.45 4.35 -8.27
N GLU A 4 8.15 3.27 -8.60
CA GLU A 4 8.93 2.47 -7.64
C GLU A 4 10.10 3.28 -7.05
N LYS A 5 10.76 4.10 -7.87
CA LYS A 5 11.79 5.03 -7.41
C LYS A 5 11.24 6.01 -6.36
N LYS A 6 10.06 6.58 -6.59
CA LYS A 6 9.41 7.46 -5.60
C LYS A 6 9.05 6.74 -4.30
N LEU A 7 8.59 5.49 -4.39
CA LEU A 7 8.33 4.68 -3.19
C LEU A 7 9.63 4.43 -2.40
N ASN A 8 10.73 4.14 -3.09
CA ASN A 8 12.05 3.96 -2.49
C ASN A 8 12.59 5.26 -1.85
N GLU A 9 12.35 6.41 -2.48
CA GLU A 9 12.66 7.74 -1.93
C GLU A 9 11.86 8.01 -0.64
N PHE A 10 10.55 7.72 -0.62
CA PHE A 10 9.73 7.88 0.59
C PHE A 10 10.14 6.94 1.72
N TYR A 11 10.53 5.71 1.38
CA TYR A 11 10.96 4.71 2.37
C TYR A 11 12.41 4.94 2.86
N GLY A 12 13.24 5.62 2.08
CA GLY A 12 14.63 5.91 2.40
C GLY A 12 15.62 4.79 2.05
N THR A 13 15.21 3.79 1.27
CA THR A 13 16.09 2.71 0.79
C THR A 13 15.99 2.57 -0.72
N SER A 14 17.08 2.81 -1.43
CA SER A 14 17.12 2.86 -2.90
C SER A 14 16.84 1.53 -3.60
N ASN A 15 17.09 0.40 -2.94
CA ASN A 15 16.93 -0.95 -3.47
C ASN A 15 15.79 -1.74 -2.79
N GLN A 16 14.81 -1.05 -2.20
CA GLN A 16 13.64 -1.71 -1.65
C GLN A 16 12.83 -2.36 -2.77
N LYS A 17 12.42 -3.62 -2.55
CA LYS A 17 11.50 -4.35 -3.41
C LYS A 17 10.11 -4.29 -2.81
N TRP A 18 9.10 -4.14 -3.66
CA TRP A 18 7.70 -4.03 -3.24
C TRP A 18 6.88 -5.15 -3.85
N ASP A 19 6.11 -5.82 -3.00
CA ASP A 19 5.10 -6.79 -3.44
C ASP A 19 3.71 -6.15 -3.37
N LEU A 20 3.01 -6.16 -4.50
CA LEU A 20 1.65 -5.65 -4.57
C LEU A 20 0.64 -6.68 -4.04
N ILE A 21 0.36 -6.59 -2.75
CA ILE A 21 -0.56 -7.51 -2.05
C ILE A 21 -2.05 -7.17 -2.26
N TYR A 22 -2.37 -5.89 -2.49
CA TYR A 22 -3.76 -5.41 -2.67
C TYR A 22 -3.83 -4.22 -3.64
N ARG A 23 -4.89 -4.17 -4.45
CA ARG A 23 -5.26 -3.03 -5.29
C ARG A 23 -6.77 -2.92 -5.39
N GLY A 24 -7.35 -1.82 -4.89
CA GLY A 24 -8.82 -1.66 -4.84
C GLY A 24 -9.53 -1.84 -6.19
N SER A 25 -8.96 -1.38 -7.30
CA SER A 25 -9.54 -1.57 -8.63
C SER A 25 -9.48 -3.01 -9.18
N ARG A 26 -8.70 -3.89 -8.55
CA ARG A 26 -8.60 -5.33 -8.87
C ARG A 26 -9.36 -6.17 -7.85
N ASP A 27 -9.25 -5.83 -6.58
CA ASP A 27 -9.63 -6.67 -5.45
C ASP A 27 -10.93 -6.23 -4.76
N GLY A 28 -11.48 -5.06 -5.09
CA GLY A 28 -12.61 -4.44 -4.38
C GLY A 28 -12.15 -3.32 -3.44
N PHE A 29 -12.99 -2.32 -3.20
CA PHE A 29 -12.66 -1.16 -2.34
C PHE A 29 -13.19 -1.29 -0.90
N ASP A 30 -13.88 -2.38 -0.57
CA ASP A 30 -14.42 -2.61 0.77
C ASP A 30 -13.32 -3.05 1.76
N SER A 31 -13.61 -2.87 3.05
CA SER A 31 -12.68 -3.22 4.13
C SER A 31 -12.37 -4.71 4.16
N ASN A 32 -13.34 -5.57 3.84
CA ASN A 32 -13.16 -7.02 3.87
C ASN A 32 -12.16 -7.49 2.80
N ALA A 33 -12.23 -6.92 1.58
CA ALA A 33 -11.26 -7.16 0.52
C ALA A 33 -9.84 -6.73 0.91
N PHE A 34 -9.71 -5.59 1.60
CA PHE A 34 -8.43 -5.13 2.14
C PHE A 34 -7.89 -6.09 3.21
N HIS A 35 -8.68 -6.37 4.25
CA HIS A 35 -8.23 -7.18 5.40
C HIS A 35 -7.92 -8.64 5.01
N THR A 36 -8.67 -9.23 4.07
CA THR A 36 -8.38 -10.57 3.53
C THR A 36 -6.97 -10.69 2.94
N ARG A 37 -6.37 -9.58 2.49
CA ARG A 37 -5.07 -9.56 1.81
C ARG A 37 -3.95 -8.89 2.60
N CYS A 38 -4.27 -7.90 3.42
CA CYS A 38 -3.28 -7.05 4.09
C CYS A 38 -3.03 -7.42 5.55
N ASP A 39 -3.93 -8.19 6.19
CA ASP A 39 -3.74 -8.59 7.58
C ASP A 39 -2.51 -9.47 7.74
N ASN A 40 -1.79 -9.24 8.84
CA ASN A 40 -0.59 -9.99 9.25
C ASN A 40 0.57 -10.00 8.23
N GLN A 41 0.57 -9.11 7.24
CA GLN A 41 1.65 -9.00 6.24
C GLN A 41 2.89 -8.25 6.76
N GLY A 42 2.88 -7.80 8.01
CA GLY A 42 3.93 -6.92 8.56
C GLY A 42 3.77 -5.48 8.09
N SER A 43 4.87 -4.73 7.99
CA SER A 43 4.80 -3.33 7.59
C SER A 43 4.35 -3.17 6.14
N THR A 44 3.53 -2.15 5.90
CA THR A 44 2.97 -1.89 4.55
C THR A 44 3.01 -0.41 4.22
N MET A 45 3.19 -0.11 2.92
CA MET A 45 2.98 1.22 2.38
C MET A 45 1.70 1.22 1.54
N THR A 46 0.76 2.09 1.91
CA THR A 46 -0.51 2.24 1.20
C THR A 46 -0.46 3.48 0.31
N VAL A 47 -0.89 3.33 -0.94
CA VAL A 47 -1.03 4.44 -1.90
C VAL A 47 -2.48 4.54 -2.35
N VAL A 48 -3.06 5.73 -2.19
CA VAL A 48 -4.43 6.05 -2.56
C VAL A 48 -4.41 7.10 -3.66
N ARG A 49 -5.20 6.87 -4.71
CA ARG A 49 -5.50 7.85 -5.76
C ARG A 49 -6.97 8.24 -5.64
N SER A 50 -7.25 9.50 -5.32
CA SER A 50 -8.63 10.00 -5.28
C SER A 50 -9.22 10.19 -6.68
N THR A 51 -10.54 10.37 -6.73
CA THR A 51 -11.27 10.72 -7.96
C THR A 51 -10.81 12.05 -8.56
N ASN A 52 -10.30 12.96 -7.73
CA ASN A 52 -9.74 14.25 -8.16
C ASN A 52 -8.24 14.17 -8.49
N ASN A 53 -7.70 12.97 -8.71
CA ASN A 53 -6.30 12.70 -9.05
C ASN A 53 -5.25 13.13 -8.01
N TYR A 54 -5.64 13.30 -6.74
CA TYR A 54 -4.65 13.45 -5.67
C TYR A 54 -4.07 12.09 -5.29
N LEU A 55 -2.76 12.04 -5.08
CA LEU A 55 -2.03 10.89 -4.56
C LEU A 55 -1.62 11.16 -3.12
N PHE A 56 -1.99 10.25 -2.23
CA PHE A 56 -1.65 10.28 -0.81
C PHE A 56 -1.66 8.86 -0.24
N GLY A 57 -1.39 8.72 1.05
CA GLY A 57 -1.32 7.41 1.68
C GLY A 57 -0.57 7.45 2.99
N GLY A 58 0.04 6.34 3.36
CA GLY A 58 0.80 6.23 4.60
C GLY A 58 1.57 4.93 4.73
N TYR A 59 2.50 4.93 5.67
CA TYR A 59 3.26 3.76 6.07
C TYR A 59 2.77 3.26 7.43
N ALA A 60 2.46 1.97 7.51
CA ALA A 60 2.17 1.27 8.75
C ALA A 60 3.40 0.43 9.12
N SER A 61 4.02 0.72 10.27
CA SER A 61 5.19 -0.03 10.77
C SER A 61 4.82 -1.38 11.38
N VAL A 62 3.55 -1.55 11.76
CA VAL A 62 2.99 -2.78 12.33
C VAL A 62 1.94 -3.32 11.36
N GLY A 63 1.82 -4.66 11.31
CA GLY A 63 0.84 -5.34 10.48
C GLY A 63 -0.60 -4.93 10.80
N TRP A 64 -1.42 -4.88 9.75
CA TRP A 64 -2.85 -4.70 9.89
C TRP A 64 -3.47 -5.90 10.59
N THR A 65 -4.55 -5.63 11.32
CA THR A 65 -5.42 -6.64 11.92
C THR A 65 -6.85 -6.21 11.68
N SER A 66 -7.72 -7.18 11.41
CA SER A 66 -9.16 -6.97 11.37
C SER A 66 -9.65 -6.44 12.72
N ALA A 67 -10.65 -5.55 12.68
CA ALA A 67 -11.36 -5.06 13.85
C ALA A 67 -12.29 -6.14 14.45
#